data_AF-A0A918Z4V0-F1
#
_entry.id   AF-A0A918Z4V0-F1
#
_cell.length_a   1.000
_cell.length_b   1.000
_cell.length_c   1.000
_cell.angle_alpha   90.00
_cell.angle_beta   90.00
_cell.angle_gamma   90.00
#
_symmetry.space_group_name_H-M   'P 1'
#
loop_
_entity.id
_entity.type
_entity.pdbx_description
1 polymer ?
#
loop_
_entity_poly.entity_id
_entity_poly.type
_entity_poly.pdbx_seq_one_letter_code
_entity_poly.pdbx_strand_id
1 'polypeptide(L)'
;MRSDKSGISLRGRRTRLQIAVAAGVVVAASLAATAGATAAGPDAGSSASSASSSSATESAERRQHVEYFPGPDSHPRHTTVPVPAPLNHKQRTAIAGDGKVVELVKNGPAGSKADVVFIGDGYTKSQQKDFQADVRTKWKDLSKVEPYATYKKQFNVWAVEAHSPQSGVGGDPTPDVSKRTALGSSFYCDGIERLLCVNPEKVEAYASKAPDADLVIVLANSTMYGGAGYNDITSPSGYDGIATASSDSYDSSQILVHETGHSLGKLADEYWDEGSGRYDAAEPWESNISKLKADQLTAQKKKWYRWIGRTSPDGGKVGAYRGGGYFERGLYRPTDDSIMRTLGNEFNLPGREAMIAGFHRHASVISAITRTSVEVRRTQTITVQAGKGVQLRWYVDGRATDKGKDKASMTPRALGVPADGRAHKVSVRGTDTTKAVLDPTLRKLLTKKLTWRVAR
;
A
#
# COMPACT_ATOMS: atom_id res chain seq x y z
N MET A 1 13.85 16.28 -44.62
CA MET A 1 13.39 15.02 -43.99
C MET A 1 14.38 14.59 -42.92
N ARG A 2 14.16 15.00 -41.66
CA ARG A 2 14.69 14.36 -40.45
C ARG A 2 13.69 14.69 -39.34
N SER A 3 13.15 13.63 -38.75
CA SER A 3 12.07 13.64 -37.77
C SER A 3 12.68 13.73 -36.38
N ASP A 4 12.36 14.80 -35.65
CA ASP A 4 12.71 14.97 -34.24
C ASP A 4 11.56 14.42 -33.40
N LYS A 5 11.83 13.30 -32.70
CA LYS A 5 10.96 12.73 -31.66
C LYS A 5 11.55 13.10 -30.30
N SER A 6 11.06 14.16 -29.68
CA SER A 6 11.29 14.46 -28.27
C SER A 6 10.00 14.22 -27.48
N GLY A 7 9.87 13.00 -26.94
CA GLY A 7 8.84 12.65 -25.96
C GLY A 7 9.24 13.21 -24.59
N ILE A 8 8.72 14.38 -24.24
CA ILE A 8 8.87 14.95 -22.90
C ILE A 8 7.84 14.30 -21.99
N SER A 9 8.31 13.41 -21.10
CA SER A 9 7.56 12.86 -19.97
C SER A 9 7.34 13.97 -18.93
N LEU A 10 6.13 14.51 -18.86
CA LEU A 10 5.70 15.43 -17.81
C LEU A 10 5.43 14.63 -16.52
N ARG A 11 6.47 14.31 -15.76
CA ARG A 11 6.33 13.89 -14.35
C ARG A 11 5.83 15.08 -13.53
N GLY A 12 4.55 15.08 -13.18
CA GLY A 12 4.03 15.97 -12.15
C GLY A 12 4.63 15.58 -10.79
N ARG A 13 5.59 16.35 -10.28
CA ARG A 13 6.08 16.22 -8.90
C ARG A 13 4.91 16.45 -7.93
N ARG A 14 4.40 15.39 -7.31
CA ARG A 14 3.63 15.50 -6.07
C ARG A 14 4.61 15.85 -4.94
N THR A 15 4.25 16.82 -4.11
CA THR A 15 4.95 17.10 -2.86
C THR A 15 4.77 15.89 -1.96
N ARG A 16 5.84 15.12 -1.78
CA ARG A 16 5.89 13.97 -0.88
C ARG A 16 5.73 14.47 0.55
N LEU A 17 4.69 14.04 1.27
CA LEU A 17 4.74 14.05 2.73
C LEU A 17 5.64 12.87 3.10
N GLN A 18 6.93 13.12 3.35
CA GLN A 18 7.76 12.15 4.06
C GLN A 18 7.25 12.10 5.49
N ILE A 19 6.45 11.08 5.81
CA ILE A 19 6.19 10.73 7.20
C ILE A 19 7.39 9.89 7.62
N ALA A 20 8.28 10.49 8.40
CA ALA A 20 9.39 9.77 8.99
C ALA A 20 8.83 8.70 9.93
N VAL A 21 8.99 7.43 9.56
CA VAL A 21 8.85 6.31 10.48
C VAL A 21 10.04 6.40 11.44
N ALA A 22 9.79 6.88 12.66
CA ALA A 22 10.79 6.84 13.71
C ALA A 22 10.92 5.38 14.16
N ALA A 23 11.86 4.65 13.57
CA ALA A 23 12.32 3.38 14.11
C ALA A 23 12.93 3.66 15.49
N GLY A 24 12.24 3.23 16.54
CA GLY A 24 12.73 3.31 17.92
C GLY A 24 13.93 2.38 18.08
N VAL A 25 15.13 2.94 18.07
CA VAL A 25 16.35 2.22 18.43
C VAL A 25 16.35 2.00 19.94
N VAL A 26 16.22 0.74 20.36
CA VAL A 26 16.48 0.33 21.74
C VAL A 26 17.99 0.33 21.96
N VAL A 27 18.52 1.33 22.68
CA VAL A 27 19.91 1.34 23.13
C VAL A 27 19.97 0.65 24.49
N ALA A 28 20.56 -0.55 24.52
CA ALA A 28 20.95 -1.21 25.75
C ALA A 28 22.21 -0.53 26.31
N ALA A 29 22.10 0.15 27.45
CA ALA A 29 23.24 0.72 28.16
C ALA A 29 23.84 -0.35 29.08
N SER A 30 25.05 -0.81 28.76
CA SER A 30 25.88 -1.62 29.65
C SER A 30 26.70 -0.71 30.58
N LEU A 31 26.48 -0.88 31.89
CA LEU A 31 27.28 -0.27 32.96
C LEU A 31 28.64 -1.00 33.04
N ALA A 32 29.72 -0.30 32.75
CA ALA A 32 31.08 -0.78 33.00
C ALA A 32 31.49 -0.45 34.45
N ALA A 33 31.76 -1.49 35.24
CA ALA A 33 32.39 -1.39 36.55
C ALA A 33 33.91 -1.22 36.38
N THR A 34 34.47 -0.23 37.06
CA THR A 34 35.92 -0.02 37.21
C THR A 34 36.46 -0.90 38.33
N ALA A 35 37.53 -1.65 38.06
CA ALA A 35 38.35 -2.29 39.08
C ALA A 35 39.82 -2.06 38.74
N GLY A 36 40.58 -1.70 39.79
CA GLY A 36 41.92 -1.13 39.72
C GLY A 36 43.04 -2.13 39.44
N ALA A 37 44.14 -1.55 38.99
CA ALA A 37 45.40 -2.20 38.69
C ALA A 37 46.24 -2.51 39.94
N THR A 38 47.02 -3.59 39.91
CA THR A 38 48.36 -3.68 40.53
C THR A 38 49.24 -4.66 39.75
N ALA A 39 50.53 -4.32 39.65
CA ALA A 39 51.55 -4.89 38.77
C ALA A 39 52.57 -5.80 39.49
N ALA A 40 53.37 -6.53 38.68
CA ALA A 40 54.73 -7.11 38.88
C ALA A 40 54.74 -8.60 38.47
N GLY A 41 55.50 -9.08 37.47
CA GLY A 41 56.97 -9.20 37.36
C GLY A 41 57.33 -10.65 36.93
N PRO A 42 58.52 -10.95 36.37
CA PRO A 42 58.67 -11.67 35.08
C PRO A 42 59.22 -13.12 35.16
N ASP A 43 59.05 -13.93 34.10
CA ASP A 43 60.14 -14.44 33.21
C ASP A 43 59.77 -15.60 32.27
N ALA A 44 60.36 -15.51 31.05
CA ALA A 44 60.85 -16.52 30.10
C ALA A 44 59.92 -17.56 29.40
N GLY A 45 59.98 -17.57 28.05
CA GLY A 45 60.05 -18.82 27.26
C GLY A 45 59.10 -18.98 26.05
N SER A 46 59.55 -18.51 24.87
CA SER A 46 59.38 -19.13 23.53
C SER A 46 58.07 -19.87 23.14
N SER A 47 57.33 -19.31 22.16
CA SER A 47 57.23 -19.91 20.80
C SER A 47 56.29 -19.07 19.92
N ALA A 48 56.78 -18.70 18.73
CA ALA A 48 56.03 -17.96 17.73
C ALA A 48 55.00 -18.86 17.02
N SER A 49 53.73 -18.45 17.05
CA SER A 49 52.72 -18.90 16.12
C SER A 49 51.86 -17.70 15.72
N SER A 50 52.04 -17.25 14.48
CA SER A 50 51.27 -16.20 13.83
C SER A 50 49.82 -16.65 13.64
N ALA A 51 48.95 -16.31 14.59
CA ALA A 51 47.51 -16.31 14.37
C ALA A 51 47.11 -14.87 14.09
N SER A 52 46.95 -14.54 12.80
CA SER A 52 46.28 -13.31 12.40
C SER A 52 44.86 -13.37 12.93
N SER A 53 44.58 -12.66 14.02
CA SER A 53 43.23 -12.38 14.47
C SER A 53 42.59 -11.46 13.44
N SER A 54 42.04 -12.06 12.38
CA SER A 54 41.04 -11.38 11.56
C SER A 54 39.85 -11.13 12.48
N SER A 55 39.74 -9.91 12.99
CA SER A 55 38.51 -9.38 13.55
C SER A 55 37.49 -9.27 12.41
N ALA A 56 36.94 -10.42 12.01
CA ALA A 56 35.70 -10.47 11.28
C ALA A 56 34.63 -10.11 12.28
N THR A 57 34.35 -8.81 12.40
CA THR A 57 33.08 -8.36 12.93
C THR A 57 32.03 -8.94 11.98
N GLU A 58 31.44 -10.08 12.33
CA GLU A 58 30.23 -10.58 11.69
C GLU A 58 29.22 -9.43 11.75
N SER A 59 29.00 -8.77 10.62
CA SER A 59 27.88 -7.85 10.50
C SER A 59 26.64 -8.69 10.73
N ALA A 60 25.97 -8.49 11.86
CA ALA A 60 24.70 -9.16 12.15
C ALA A 60 23.80 -9.05 10.91
N GLU A 61 23.36 -10.20 10.40
CA GLU A 61 22.56 -10.27 9.18
C GLU A 61 21.32 -9.39 9.36
N ARG A 62 21.16 -8.38 8.48
CA ARG A 62 20.01 -7.48 8.56
C ARG A 62 18.74 -8.29 8.29
N ARG A 63 17.78 -8.25 9.20
CA ARG A 63 16.47 -8.90 9.04
C ARG A 63 15.37 -7.86 8.86
N GLN A 64 14.27 -8.25 8.22
CA GLN A 64 13.06 -7.44 8.04
C GLN A 64 11.85 -8.22 8.54
N HIS A 65 10.88 -7.51 9.13
CA HIS A 65 9.61 -8.10 9.53
C HIS A 65 8.79 -8.49 8.31
N VAL A 66 8.16 -9.65 8.40
CA VAL A 66 7.18 -10.11 7.43
C VAL A 66 6.00 -10.77 8.13
N GLU A 67 4.83 -10.60 7.55
CA GLU A 67 3.63 -11.34 7.93
C GLU A 67 3.48 -12.58 7.06
N TYR A 68 2.82 -13.60 7.60
CA TYR A 68 2.46 -14.82 6.89
C TYR A 68 1.11 -15.34 7.36
N PHE A 69 0.50 -16.18 6.53
CA PHE A 69 -0.87 -16.61 6.69
C PHE A 69 -0.92 -18.14 6.77
N PRO A 70 -1.05 -18.72 7.99
CA PRO A 70 -1.02 -20.17 8.18
C PRO A 70 -2.14 -20.94 7.45
N GLY A 71 -3.28 -20.29 7.22
CA GLY A 71 -4.44 -20.87 6.55
C GLY A 71 -5.52 -19.83 6.22
N PRO A 72 -6.48 -20.18 5.33
CA PRO A 72 -7.53 -19.28 4.83
C PRO A 72 -8.41 -18.59 5.89
N ASP A 73 -8.65 -19.27 7.02
CA ASP A 73 -9.51 -18.77 8.12
C ASP A 73 -8.71 -18.56 9.42
N SER A 74 -7.38 -18.44 9.30
CA SER A 74 -6.49 -18.28 10.45
C SER A 74 -6.19 -16.81 10.73
N HIS A 75 -5.78 -16.53 11.98
CA HIS A 75 -5.11 -15.27 12.27
C HIS A 75 -3.76 -15.26 11.55
N PRO A 76 -3.39 -14.15 10.88
CA PRO A 76 -2.04 -13.99 10.38
C PRO A 76 -1.04 -14.02 11.55
N ARG A 77 0.22 -14.22 11.19
CA ARG A 77 1.34 -14.27 12.13
C ARG A 77 2.50 -13.52 11.54
N HIS A 78 3.49 -13.19 12.36
CA HIS A 78 4.67 -12.46 11.91
C HIS A 78 5.96 -13.18 12.29
N THR A 79 7.01 -12.96 11.49
CA THR A 79 8.38 -13.37 11.78
C THR A 79 9.34 -12.30 11.23
N THR A 80 10.63 -12.59 11.22
CA THR A 80 11.60 -11.82 10.47
C THR A 80 12.29 -12.71 9.46
N VAL A 81 12.68 -12.17 8.31
CA VAL A 81 13.48 -12.87 7.30
C VAL A 81 14.74 -12.08 6.95
N PRO A 82 15.81 -12.72 6.47
CA PRO A 82 16.99 -12.02 5.97
C PRO A 82 16.66 -11.01 4.88
N VAL A 83 17.28 -9.83 4.96
CA VAL A 83 17.21 -8.83 3.89
C VAL A 83 18.24 -9.17 2.82
N PRO A 84 17.85 -9.32 1.54
CA PRO A 84 18.79 -9.65 0.51
C PRO A 84 19.80 -8.53 0.26
N ALA A 85 20.95 -8.90 -0.30
CA ALA A 85 21.96 -7.95 -0.74
C ALA A 85 21.40 -6.99 -1.83
N PRO A 86 21.86 -5.73 -1.88
CA PRO A 86 21.47 -4.79 -2.91
C PRO A 86 21.80 -5.27 -4.33
N LEU A 87 20.96 -4.92 -5.30
CA LEU A 87 21.21 -5.27 -6.70
C LEU A 87 22.41 -4.49 -7.28
N ASN A 88 23.30 -5.21 -7.95
CA ASN A 88 24.39 -4.63 -8.72
C ASN A 88 23.91 -4.04 -10.06
N HIS A 89 24.78 -3.27 -10.72
CA HIS A 89 24.44 -2.60 -11.98
C HIS A 89 23.98 -3.57 -13.08
N LYS A 90 24.65 -4.71 -13.24
CA LYS A 90 24.29 -5.71 -14.26
C LYS A 90 22.89 -6.27 -14.03
N GLN A 91 22.53 -6.57 -12.77
CA GLN A 91 21.20 -7.04 -12.41
C GLN A 91 20.12 -5.98 -12.70
N ARG A 92 20.37 -4.71 -12.33
CA ARG A 92 19.44 -3.61 -12.61
C ARG A 92 19.22 -3.41 -14.11
N THR A 93 20.29 -3.43 -14.90
CA THR A 93 20.23 -3.30 -16.36
C THR A 93 19.48 -4.47 -17.01
N ALA A 94 19.68 -5.70 -16.51
CA ALA A 94 18.94 -6.86 -16.99
C ALA A 94 17.43 -6.74 -16.71
N ILE A 95 17.04 -6.34 -15.49
CA ILE A 95 15.63 -6.13 -15.11
C ILE A 95 14.99 -5.01 -15.93
N ALA A 96 15.73 -3.92 -16.18
CA ALA A 96 15.22 -2.79 -16.98
C ALA A 96 14.85 -3.20 -18.41
N GLY A 97 15.57 -4.17 -18.99
CA GLY A 97 15.31 -4.70 -20.34
C GLY A 97 14.38 -5.92 -20.39
N ASP A 98 13.98 -6.48 -19.25
CA ASP A 98 13.17 -7.70 -19.20
C ASP A 98 11.69 -7.42 -19.10
N GLY A 99 10.85 -8.09 -19.90
CA GLY A 99 9.39 -8.00 -19.82
C GLY A 99 8.80 -6.61 -20.10
N LYS A 100 7.49 -6.55 -20.30
CA LYS A 100 6.75 -5.30 -20.56
C LYS A 100 5.80 -4.96 -19.41
N VAL A 101 5.28 -3.74 -19.46
CA VAL A 101 4.19 -3.28 -18.59
C VAL A 101 2.91 -3.24 -19.41
N VAL A 102 1.84 -3.83 -18.90
CA VAL A 102 0.54 -3.94 -19.55
C VAL A 102 -0.53 -3.28 -18.69
N GLU A 103 -1.25 -2.32 -19.25
CA GLU A 103 -2.42 -1.70 -18.62
C GLU A 103 -3.61 -2.66 -18.74
N LEU A 104 -4.04 -3.27 -17.64
CA LEU A 104 -5.18 -4.21 -17.65
C LEU A 104 -6.50 -3.53 -17.30
N VAL A 105 -6.45 -2.51 -16.44
CA VAL A 105 -7.61 -1.67 -16.10
C VAL A 105 -7.22 -0.21 -16.21
N LYS A 106 -7.93 0.53 -17.07
CA LYS A 106 -7.75 1.96 -17.29
C LYS A 106 -9.00 2.73 -16.89
N ASN A 107 -8.96 3.36 -15.73
CA ASN A 107 -10.04 4.24 -15.26
C ASN A 107 -9.70 5.73 -15.36
N GLY A 108 -8.44 6.06 -15.65
CA GLY A 108 -7.97 7.42 -15.91
C GLY A 108 -6.44 7.47 -16.09
N PRO A 109 -5.85 8.65 -16.32
CA PRO A 109 -4.40 8.80 -16.36
C PRO A 109 -3.74 8.37 -15.04
N ALA A 110 -2.54 7.78 -15.14
CA ALA A 110 -1.69 7.50 -13.98
C ALA A 110 -1.46 8.76 -13.13
N GLY A 111 -1.41 8.60 -11.81
CA GLY A 111 -1.33 9.71 -10.86
C GLY A 111 -2.62 10.54 -10.73
N SER A 112 -3.73 10.15 -11.37
CA SER A 112 -5.09 10.64 -11.06
C SER A 112 -6.00 9.56 -10.47
N LYS A 113 -5.52 8.33 -10.49
CA LYS A 113 -6.08 7.10 -9.94
C LYS A 113 -5.04 6.49 -9.02
N ALA A 114 -5.46 5.57 -8.16
CA ALA A 114 -4.54 4.72 -7.43
C ALA A 114 -4.02 3.66 -8.39
N ASP A 115 -2.72 3.61 -8.62
CA ASP A 115 -2.08 2.71 -9.57
C ASP A 115 -1.63 1.42 -8.84
N VAL A 116 -2.36 0.32 -9.08
CA VAL A 116 -2.06 -1.02 -8.52
C VAL A 116 -1.16 -1.77 -9.49
N VAL A 117 0.01 -2.18 -9.02
CA VAL A 117 1.03 -2.88 -9.81
C VAL A 117 1.13 -4.32 -9.36
N PHE A 118 0.71 -5.23 -10.23
CA PHE A 118 0.96 -6.66 -10.08
C PHE A 118 2.24 -7.02 -10.82
N ILE A 119 3.13 -7.77 -10.17
CA ILE A 119 4.37 -8.30 -10.75
C ILE A 119 4.29 -9.83 -10.69
N GLY A 120 4.45 -10.50 -11.83
CA GLY A 120 4.38 -11.96 -11.90
C GLY A 120 5.73 -12.60 -11.62
N ASP A 121 5.77 -13.62 -10.76
CA ASP A 121 6.97 -14.44 -10.56
C ASP A 121 6.67 -15.93 -10.75
N GLY A 122 7.65 -16.70 -11.23
CA GLY A 122 7.43 -18.09 -11.63
C GLY A 122 6.69 -18.26 -12.96
N TYR A 123 6.43 -17.18 -13.71
CA TYR A 123 5.89 -17.22 -15.06
C TYR A 123 7.00 -17.06 -16.09
N THR A 124 7.12 -18.03 -16.99
CA THR A 124 8.06 -17.94 -18.13
C THR A 124 7.58 -16.93 -19.18
N LYS A 125 8.44 -16.59 -20.14
CA LYS A 125 8.10 -15.69 -21.25
C LYS A 125 6.88 -16.15 -22.05
N SER A 126 6.64 -17.46 -22.17
CA SER A 126 5.46 -18.01 -22.85
C SER A 126 4.17 -17.98 -22.01
N GLN A 127 4.27 -17.82 -20.69
CA GLN A 127 3.15 -17.83 -19.74
C GLN A 127 2.64 -16.43 -19.37
N GLN A 128 3.12 -15.37 -20.01
CA GLN A 128 2.72 -14.00 -19.64
C GLN A 128 1.23 -13.72 -19.91
N LYS A 129 0.58 -14.46 -20.82
CA LYS A 129 -0.88 -14.38 -20.99
C LYS A 129 -1.63 -14.97 -19.78
N ASP A 130 -1.10 -16.04 -19.19
CA ASP A 130 -1.65 -16.68 -18.00
C ASP A 130 -1.50 -15.75 -16.80
N PHE A 131 -0.30 -15.20 -16.59
CA PHE A 131 -0.07 -14.16 -15.57
C PHE A 131 -1.08 -13.01 -15.67
N GLN A 132 -1.29 -12.44 -16.86
CA GLN A 132 -2.27 -11.37 -17.04
C GLN A 132 -3.71 -11.83 -16.76
N ALA A 133 -4.05 -13.10 -17.00
CA ALA A 133 -5.35 -13.67 -16.65
C ALA A 133 -5.50 -13.78 -15.12
N ASP A 134 -4.45 -14.22 -14.43
CA ASP A 134 -4.43 -14.33 -12.97
C ASP A 134 -4.56 -12.96 -12.32
N VAL A 135 -3.89 -11.93 -12.84
CA VAL A 135 -4.08 -10.55 -12.39
C VAL A 135 -5.54 -10.10 -12.55
N ARG A 136 -6.20 -10.42 -13.67
CA ARG A 136 -7.62 -10.09 -13.87
C ARG A 136 -8.51 -10.82 -12.86
N THR A 137 -8.22 -12.08 -12.57
CA THR A 137 -8.94 -12.88 -11.56
C THR A 137 -8.75 -12.29 -10.17
N LYS A 138 -7.50 -12.04 -9.74
CA LYS A 138 -7.19 -11.46 -8.43
C LYS A 138 -7.78 -10.07 -8.25
N TRP A 139 -7.67 -9.22 -9.27
CA TRP A 139 -8.31 -7.92 -9.24
C TRP A 139 -9.84 -8.01 -9.16
N LYS A 140 -10.45 -8.96 -9.89
CA LYS A 140 -11.90 -9.21 -9.81
C LYS A 140 -12.32 -9.63 -8.41
N ASP A 141 -11.53 -10.44 -7.72
CA ASP A 141 -11.85 -10.88 -6.36
C ASP A 141 -11.65 -9.77 -5.32
N LEU A 142 -10.51 -9.08 -5.35
CA LEU A 142 -10.24 -7.92 -4.49
C LEU A 142 -11.31 -6.83 -4.66
N SER A 143 -11.70 -6.54 -5.90
CA SER A 143 -12.71 -5.52 -6.21
C SER A 143 -14.16 -5.91 -5.92
N LYS A 144 -14.41 -7.10 -5.33
CA LYS A 144 -15.72 -7.45 -4.75
C LYS A 144 -15.83 -7.04 -3.28
N VAL A 145 -14.71 -6.85 -2.58
CA VAL A 145 -14.71 -6.51 -1.15
C VAL A 145 -14.98 -5.01 -0.98
N GLU A 146 -15.78 -4.61 0.00
CA GLU A 146 -15.95 -3.19 0.33
C GLU A 146 -14.81 -2.68 1.23
N PRO A 147 -14.21 -1.52 0.96
CA PRO A 147 -14.71 -0.47 0.07
C PRO A 147 -14.26 -0.54 -1.42
N TYR A 148 -13.46 -1.53 -1.84
CA TYR A 148 -13.01 -1.62 -3.24
C TYR A 148 -14.18 -1.70 -4.22
N ALA A 149 -15.22 -2.46 -3.91
CA ALA A 149 -16.38 -2.62 -4.80
C ALA A 149 -17.05 -1.29 -5.14
N THR A 150 -17.29 -0.43 -4.14
CA THR A 150 -17.82 0.91 -4.35
C THR A 150 -16.85 1.81 -5.12
N TYR A 151 -15.54 1.68 -4.85
CA TYR A 151 -14.52 2.60 -5.33
C TYR A 151 -13.68 2.10 -6.51
N LYS A 152 -14.01 0.95 -7.12
CA LYS A 152 -13.18 0.30 -8.16
C LYS A 152 -12.76 1.17 -9.34
N LYS A 153 -13.54 2.22 -9.66
CA LYS A 153 -13.23 3.22 -10.71
C LYS A 153 -12.15 4.23 -10.31
N GLN A 154 -11.65 4.17 -9.08
CA GLN A 154 -10.53 4.97 -8.60
C GLN A 154 -9.18 4.32 -8.88
N PHE A 155 -9.14 3.08 -9.35
CA PHE A 155 -7.92 2.32 -9.53
C PHE A 155 -7.57 2.11 -11.00
N ASN A 156 -6.30 2.20 -11.33
CA ASN A 156 -5.75 1.56 -12.52
C ASN A 156 -5.05 0.27 -12.09
N VAL A 157 -4.95 -0.69 -12.99
CA VAL A 157 -4.27 -1.97 -12.73
C VAL A 157 -3.25 -2.22 -13.82
N TRP A 158 -2.00 -2.41 -13.40
CA TRP A 158 -0.85 -2.68 -14.24
C TRP A 158 -0.34 -4.10 -13.97
N ALA A 159 -0.06 -4.84 -15.03
CA ALA A 159 0.70 -6.08 -14.97
C ALA A 159 2.12 -5.80 -15.47
N VAL A 160 3.11 -6.00 -14.59
CA VAL A 160 4.53 -5.93 -14.92
C VAL A 160 5.02 -7.36 -15.10
N GLU A 161 5.36 -7.69 -16.34
CA GLU A 161 5.90 -8.99 -16.69
C GLU A 161 7.36 -9.08 -16.21
N ALA A 162 7.65 -10.05 -15.34
CA ALA A 162 9.00 -10.44 -14.97
C ALA A 162 9.23 -11.89 -15.44
N HIS A 163 10.08 -12.08 -16.44
CA HIS A 163 10.24 -13.38 -17.06
C HIS A 163 11.09 -14.29 -16.18
N SER A 164 10.44 -15.27 -15.56
CA SER A 164 11.14 -16.33 -14.84
C SER A 164 11.74 -17.35 -15.81
N PRO A 165 12.96 -17.85 -15.58
CA PRO A 165 13.55 -18.88 -16.42
C PRO A 165 12.89 -20.26 -16.24
N GLN A 166 12.16 -20.47 -15.14
CA GLN A 166 11.42 -21.70 -14.87
C GLN A 166 9.97 -21.37 -14.50
N SER A 167 9.06 -22.28 -14.85
CA SER A 167 7.67 -22.25 -14.39
C SER A 167 7.57 -22.75 -12.95
N GLY A 168 6.73 -22.09 -12.16
CA GLY A 168 6.55 -22.35 -10.73
C GLY A 168 7.54 -21.61 -9.84
N VAL A 169 7.36 -21.72 -8.53
CA VAL A 169 8.21 -21.09 -7.50
C VAL A 169 8.92 -22.13 -6.62
N GLY A 170 9.93 -21.70 -5.85
CA GLY A 170 10.62 -22.59 -4.91
C GLY A 170 9.69 -23.04 -3.78
N GLY A 171 9.95 -24.19 -3.20
CA GLY A 171 9.18 -24.74 -2.10
C GLY A 171 7.80 -25.29 -2.49
N ASP A 172 7.44 -25.35 -3.78
CA ASP A 172 6.15 -25.90 -4.23
C ASP A 172 6.35 -27.24 -4.98
N PRO A 173 5.81 -28.38 -4.48
CA PRO A 173 4.95 -28.52 -3.30
C PRO A 173 5.69 -28.72 -1.97
N THR A 174 6.99 -29.01 -2.00
CA THR A 174 7.81 -29.41 -0.84
C THR A 174 9.04 -28.52 -0.70
N PRO A 175 9.60 -28.37 0.53
CA PRO A 175 10.68 -27.43 0.81
C PRO A 175 11.98 -27.70 0.04
N ASP A 176 12.19 -28.92 -0.47
CA ASP A 176 13.35 -29.31 -1.28
C ASP A 176 13.28 -28.82 -2.75
N VAL A 177 12.11 -28.37 -3.20
CA VAL A 177 11.95 -27.88 -4.57
C VAL A 177 12.65 -26.53 -4.74
N SER A 178 13.70 -26.50 -5.55
CA SER A 178 14.38 -25.26 -5.94
C SER A 178 13.99 -24.83 -7.34
N LYS A 179 13.50 -23.59 -7.49
CA LYS A 179 13.21 -22.95 -8.78
C LYS A 179 13.92 -21.62 -8.87
N ARG A 180 14.56 -21.36 -10.02
CA ARG A 180 15.06 -20.03 -10.35
C ARG A 180 13.92 -19.21 -10.94
N THR A 181 13.56 -18.14 -10.26
CA THR A 181 12.51 -17.22 -10.68
C THR A 181 13.06 -15.79 -10.80
N ALA A 182 12.29 -14.89 -11.40
CA ALA A 182 12.70 -13.52 -11.62
C ALA A 182 12.90 -12.79 -10.28
N LEU A 183 11.92 -12.88 -9.38
CA LEU A 183 11.92 -12.21 -8.07
C LEU A 183 12.48 -13.07 -6.93
N GLY A 184 12.74 -14.35 -7.18
CA GLY A 184 13.23 -15.28 -6.14
C GLY A 184 12.13 -15.77 -5.21
N SER A 185 10.88 -15.84 -5.68
CA SER A 185 9.77 -16.34 -4.88
C SER A 185 9.98 -17.77 -4.41
N SER A 186 9.77 -18.01 -3.12
CA SER A 186 9.81 -19.34 -2.52
C SER A 186 8.91 -19.43 -1.30
N PHE A 187 8.22 -20.57 -1.15
CA PHE A 187 7.61 -20.99 0.11
C PHE A 187 8.68 -21.46 1.10
N TYR A 188 8.24 -21.82 2.32
CA TYR A 188 9.09 -22.37 3.38
C TYR A 188 10.22 -21.45 3.84
N CYS A 189 10.08 -20.13 3.64
CA CYS A 189 11.01 -19.20 4.26
C CYS A 189 11.01 -19.37 5.77
N ASP A 190 12.19 -19.34 6.38
CA ASP A 190 12.34 -19.53 7.83
C ASP A 190 11.73 -20.87 8.32
N GLY A 191 11.56 -21.85 7.41
CA GLY A 191 10.92 -23.14 7.71
C GLY A 191 9.39 -23.12 7.77
N ILE A 192 8.74 -22.00 7.43
CA ILE A 192 7.29 -21.81 7.55
C ILE A 192 6.61 -22.08 6.21
N GLU A 193 5.87 -23.18 6.11
CA GLU A 193 5.26 -23.69 4.87
C GLU A 193 4.56 -22.62 4.03
N ARG A 194 3.70 -21.79 4.65
CA ARG A 194 2.85 -20.83 3.94
C ARG A 194 3.47 -19.45 3.73
N LEU A 195 4.69 -19.22 4.25
CA LEU A 195 5.39 -17.96 4.08
C LEU A 195 6.07 -17.92 2.70
N LEU A 196 5.47 -17.13 1.80
CA LEU A 196 5.92 -16.93 0.42
C LEU A 196 6.77 -15.65 0.32
N CYS A 197 8.09 -15.78 0.41
CA CYS A 197 8.97 -14.61 0.32
C CYS A 197 9.32 -14.24 -1.10
N VAL A 198 9.74 -12.99 -1.27
CA VAL A 198 10.33 -12.43 -2.49
C VAL A 198 11.60 -11.66 -2.15
N ASN A 199 12.38 -11.30 -3.18
CA ASN A 199 13.46 -10.32 -3.04
C ASN A 199 12.91 -8.89 -3.24
N PRO A 200 12.77 -8.07 -2.18
CA PRO A 200 12.20 -6.71 -2.28
C PRO A 200 12.97 -5.76 -3.21
N GLU A 201 14.30 -5.89 -3.34
CA GLU A 201 15.08 -5.05 -4.26
C GLU A 201 14.73 -5.33 -5.72
N LYS A 202 14.47 -6.60 -6.06
CA LYS A 202 14.00 -6.97 -7.40
C LYS A 202 12.57 -6.51 -7.62
N VAL A 203 11.70 -6.64 -6.62
CA VAL A 203 10.32 -6.13 -6.66
C VAL A 203 10.32 -4.64 -6.97
N GLU A 204 11.12 -3.84 -6.25
CA GLU A 204 11.28 -2.41 -6.52
C GLU A 204 11.76 -2.14 -7.96
N ALA A 205 12.76 -2.87 -8.43
CA ALA A 205 13.30 -2.68 -9.78
C ALA A 205 12.23 -2.94 -10.87
N TYR A 206 11.37 -3.96 -10.69
CA TYR A 206 10.24 -4.21 -11.60
C TYR A 206 9.10 -3.21 -11.41
N ALA A 207 8.72 -2.89 -10.16
CA ALA A 207 7.66 -1.93 -9.85
C ALA A 207 7.94 -0.56 -10.51
N SER A 208 9.20 -0.12 -10.48
CA SER A 208 9.61 1.17 -11.05
C SER A 208 9.43 1.30 -12.58
N LYS A 209 9.14 0.20 -13.27
CA LYS A 209 8.80 0.19 -14.70
C LYS A 209 7.37 0.67 -14.96
N ALA A 210 6.47 0.53 -13.98
CA ALA A 210 5.11 1.01 -14.11
C ALA A 210 5.07 2.56 -14.15
N PRO A 211 4.05 3.17 -14.78
CA PRO A 211 3.96 4.63 -14.83
C PRO A 211 3.86 5.29 -13.44
N ASP A 212 3.20 4.61 -12.50
CA ASP A 212 3.09 4.94 -11.08
C ASP A 212 2.85 3.65 -10.29
N ALA A 213 3.13 3.66 -8.99
CA ALA A 213 3.00 2.50 -8.11
C ALA A 213 2.59 2.93 -6.70
N ASP A 214 1.29 2.93 -6.43
CA ASP A 214 0.74 3.23 -5.10
C ASP A 214 0.56 1.95 -4.25
N LEU A 215 0.38 0.81 -4.91
CA LEU A 215 0.24 -0.50 -4.30
C LEU A 215 0.97 -1.55 -5.15
N VAL A 216 1.82 -2.36 -4.52
CA VAL A 216 2.58 -3.41 -5.20
C VAL A 216 2.19 -4.79 -4.69
N ILE A 217 1.86 -5.68 -5.62
CA ILE A 217 1.48 -7.06 -5.37
C ILE A 217 2.36 -7.97 -6.21
N VAL A 218 2.94 -9.00 -5.61
CA VAL A 218 3.61 -10.10 -6.34
C VAL A 218 2.66 -11.28 -6.43
N LEU A 219 2.41 -11.78 -7.64
CA LEU A 219 1.72 -13.04 -7.86
C LEU A 219 2.72 -14.13 -8.20
N ALA A 220 2.82 -15.13 -7.33
CA ALA A 220 3.60 -16.33 -7.57
C ALA A 220 2.77 -17.35 -8.36
N ASN A 221 3.31 -17.84 -9.48
CA ASN A 221 2.72 -18.93 -10.27
C ASN A 221 2.73 -20.23 -9.45
N SER A 222 1.66 -20.48 -8.70
CA SER A 222 1.55 -21.60 -7.76
C SER A 222 0.09 -21.88 -7.40
N THR A 223 -0.19 -23.16 -7.16
CA THR A 223 -1.48 -23.64 -6.64
C THR A 223 -1.49 -23.77 -5.12
N MET A 224 -0.32 -23.77 -4.46
CA MET A 224 -0.25 -23.79 -3.00
C MET A 224 -0.83 -22.50 -2.44
N TYR A 225 -1.65 -22.60 -1.39
CA TYR A 225 -2.03 -21.42 -0.60
C TYR A 225 -0.81 -20.84 0.12
N GLY A 226 -0.73 -19.51 0.17
CA GLY A 226 0.22 -18.76 0.98
C GLY A 226 0.51 -17.38 0.39
N GLY A 227 1.30 -16.62 1.13
CA GLY A 227 1.53 -15.20 0.90
C GLY A 227 2.28 -14.57 2.06
N ALA A 228 2.63 -13.31 1.89
CA ALA A 228 3.37 -12.55 2.88
C ALA A 228 3.13 -11.04 2.74
N GLY A 229 3.25 -10.36 3.87
CA GLY A 229 3.22 -8.90 3.99
C GLY A 229 4.59 -8.35 4.31
N TYR A 230 5.06 -7.40 3.49
CA TYR A 230 6.28 -6.63 3.77
C TYR A 230 5.88 -5.19 4.09
N ASN A 231 5.48 -4.95 5.34
CA ASN A 231 4.87 -3.69 5.75
C ASN A 231 5.89 -2.65 6.27
N ASP A 232 7.14 -3.07 6.53
CA ASP A 232 8.24 -2.24 7.04
C ASP A 232 9.30 -1.90 5.96
N ILE A 233 8.85 -1.59 4.75
CA ILE A 233 9.75 -1.23 3.63
C ILE A 233 9.67 0.26 3.30
N THR A 234 10.78 0.80 2.79
CA THR A 234 10.82 2.14 2.20
C THR A 234 11.10 2.03 0.72
N SER A 235 10.09 2.32 -0.12
CA SER A 235 10.25 2.29 -1.57
C SER A 235 10.67 3.66 -2.14
N PRO A 236 11.70 3.71 -3.00
CA PRO A 236 11.98 4.88 -3.86
C PRO A 236 10.82 5.26 -4.81
N SER A 237 10.06 4.27 -5.26
CA SER A 237 8.85 4.43 -6.09
C SER A 237 7.67 4.98 -5.28
N GLY A 238 7.65 4.79 -3.96
CA GLY A 238 6.76 5.48 -3.03
C GLY A 238 5.54 4.69 -2.55
N TYR A 239 5.46 3.39 -2.85
CA TYR A 239 4.53 2.48 -2.19
C TYR A 239 5.03 2.11 -0.79
N ASP A 240 4.12 1.67 0.07
CA ASP A 240 4.38 1.48 1.51
C ASP A 240 4.35 0.02 1.96
N GLY A 241 4.28 -0.92 1.02
CA GLY A 241 4.31 -2.36 1.33
C GLY A 241 4.34 -3.23 0.08
N ILE A 242 4.76 -4.49 0.24
CA ILE A 242 4.62 -5.54 -0.78
C ILE A 242 3.72 -6.63 -0.23
N ALA A 243 2.65 -6.94 -0.95
CA ALA A 243 1.86 -8.13 -0.70
C ALA A 243 2.30 -9.24 -1.66
N THR A 244 2.46 -10.46 -1.17
CA THR A 244 2.64 -11.64 -2.01
C THR A 244 1.45 -12.58 -1.89
N ALA A 245 1.06 -13.21 -2.99
CA ALA A 245 0.02 -14.21 -3.00
C ALA A 245 0.24 -15.21 -4.14
N SER A 246 -0.19 -16.44 -3.94
CA SER A 246 -0.26 -17.43 -5.02
C SER A 246 -1.35 -17.07 -6.03
N SER A 247 -1.08 -17.31 -7.32
CA SER A 247 -2.00 -17.04 -8.42
C SER A 247 -3.25 -17.92 -8.39
N ASP A 248 -3.07 -19.22 -8.16
CA ASP A 248 -4.08 -20.26 -8.39
C ASP A 248 -4.69 -20.78 -7.09
N SER A 249 -4.86 -19.88 -6.11
CA SER A 249 -5.57 -20.14 -4.85
C SER A 249 -6.60 -19.04 -4.63
N TYR A 250 -7.89 -19.37 -4.50
CA TYR A 250 -8.92 -18.34 -4.22
C TYR A 250 -8.65 -17.65 -2.88
N ASP A 251 -8.29 -18.43 -1.86
CA ASP A 251 -8.09 -17.94 -0.50
C ASP A 251 -6.92 -16.97 -0.36
N SER A 252 -5.91 -17.07 -1.22
CA SER A 252 -4.80 -16.10 -1.24
C SER A 252 -5.26 -14.69 -1.66
N SER A 253 -6.45 -14.55 -2.26
CA SER A 253 -7.05 -13.23 -2.49
C SER A 253 -7.37 -12.50 -1.18
N GLN A 254 -7.70 -13.22 -0.10
CA GLN A 254 -7.95 -12.61 1.22
C GLN A 254 -6.67 -12.02 1.83
N ILE A 255 -5.51 -12.64 1.57
CA ILE A 255 -4.20 -12.09 1.93
C ILE A 255 -4.04 -10.71 1.29
N LEU A 256 -4.33 -10.58 -0.02
CA LEU A 256 -4.24 -9.29 -0.70
C LEU A 256 -5.19 -8.24 -0.09
N VAL A 257 -6.39 -8.62 0.33
CA VAL A 257 -7.31 -7.67 0.97
C VAL A 257 -6.73 -7.21 2.31
N HIS A 258 -6.18 -8.10 3.12
CA HIS A 258 -5.52 -7.78 4.39
C HIS A 258 -4.32 -6.84 4.19
N GLU A 259 -3.37 -7.21 3.33
CA GLU A 259 -2.11 -6.47 3.13
C GLU A 259 -2.32 -5.07 2.55
N THR A 260 -3.37 -4.93 1.75
CA THR A 260 -3.75 -3.62 1.23
C THR A 260 -4.35 -2.71 2.31
N GLY A 261 -4.81 -3.28 3.43
CA GLY A 261 -5.13 -2.59 4.67
C GLY A 261 -3.97 -1.78 5.23
N HIS A 262 -2.77 -2.39 5.30
CA HIS A 262 -1.55 -1.69 5.68
C HIS A 262 -1.15 -0.66 4.63
N SER A 263 -1.02 -1.10 3.37
CA SER A 263 -0.48 -0.26 2.29
C SER A 263 -1.32 0.97 2.00
N LEU A 264 -2.64 0.82 1.85
CA LEU A 264 -3.54 1.93 1.51
C LEU A 264 -4.17 2.55 2.76
N GLY A 265 -4.62 1.73 3.71
CA GLY A 265 -5.36 2.17 4.88
C GLY A 265 -4.48 2.69 6.00
N LYS A 266 -3.20 2.30 6.05
CA LYS A 266 -2.30 2.55 7.19
C LYS A 266 -2.82 1.94 8.49
N LEU A 267 -3.41 0.76 8.35
CA LEU A 267 -3.93 -0.02 9.46
C LEU A 267 -2.79 -0.82 10.11
N ALA A 268 -2.89 -1.02 11.42
CA ALA A 268 -2.10 -2.02 12.12
C ALA A 268 -2.82 -3.36 12.07
N ASP A 269 -2.09 -4.42 12.41
CA ASP A 269 -2.70 -5.69 12.75
C ASP A 269 -3.53 -5.62 14.02
N GLU A 270 -4.60 -6.41 14.04
CA GLU A 270 -5.53 -6.54 15.15
C GLU A 270 -5.39 -7.90 15.87
N TYR A 271 -4.50 -8.78 15.39
CA TYR A 271 -4.15 -10.04 16.06
C TYR A 271 -2.96 -9.89 17.02
N TRP A 272 -2.74 -10.95 17.81
CA TRP A 272 -1.62 -11.09 18.74
C TRP A 272 -1.27 -12.56 18.94
N ASP A 273 -0.05 -12.83 19.39
CA ASP A 273 0.35 -14.15 19.86
C ASP A 273 0.05 -14.30 21.35
N GLU A 274 -0.41 -15.48 21.76
CA GLU A 274 -0.63 -15.79 23.18
C GLU A 274 0.68 -15.62 23.97
N GLY A 275 0.61 -14.93 25.11
CA GLY A 275 1.80 -14.67 25.93
C GLY A 275 2.72 -13.56 25.42
N SER A 276 2.37 -12.86 24.33
CA SER A 276 3.10 -11.68 23.79
C SER A 276 3.25 -10.49 24.76
N GLY A 277 2.62 -10.56 25.94
CA GLY A 277 2.84 -9.60 27.00
C GLY A 277 2.00 -8.34 26.84
N ARG A 278 2.59 -7.18 27.14
CA ARG A 278 1.91 -5.89 27.18
C ARG A 278 2.65 -4.86 26.33
N TYR A 279 1.91 -4.09 25.56
CA TYR A 279 2.41 -2.90 24.91
C TYR A 279 2.54 -1.73 25.88
N ASP A 280 3.76 -1.22 26.09
CA ASP A 280 4.05 -0.13 27.02
C ASP A 280 4.57 1.15 26.35
N ALA A 281 4.83 1.14 25.04
CA ALA A 281 5.28 2.30 24.28
C ALA A 281 4.18 3.37 24.07
N ALA A 282 4.49 4.44 23.33
CA ALA A 282 3.58 5.58 23.11
C ALA A 282 2.28 5.17 22.38
N GLU A 283 1.24 6.00 22.45
CA GLU A 283 0.00 5.75 21.68
C GLU A 283 0.33 5.49 20.20
N PRO A 284 -0.08 4.35 19.62
CA PRO A 284 0.18 4.05 18.21
C PRO A 284 -0.41 5.13 17.30
N TRP A 285 0.10 5.28 16.09
CA TRP A 285 -0.40 6.30 15.16
C TRP A 285 -1.56 5.75 14.30
N GLU A 286 -1.56 4.45 14.04
CA GLU A 286 -2.53 3.70 13.25
C GLU A 286 -3.95 3.86 13.76
N SER A 287 -4.92 3.95 12.85
CA SER A 287 -6.28 4.36 13.21
C SER A 287 -7.11 3.27 13.89
N ASN A 288 -6.70 2.00 13.83
CA ASN A 288 -7.47 0.85 14.31
C ASN A 288 -6.90 0.18 15.56
N ILE A 289 -5.85 0.74 16.18
CA ILE A 289 -5.38 0.31 17.51
C ILE A 289 -5.14 1.50 18.43
N SER A 290 -5.30 1.31 19.73
CA SER A 290 -5.16 2.37 20.74
C SER A 290 -4.85 1.82 22.13
N LYS A 291 -4.16 2.60 22.97
CA LYS A 291 -4.03 2.28 24.42
C LYS A 291 -5.28 2.66 25.22
N LEU A 292 -6.22 3.38 24.60
CA LEU A 292 -7.38 3.97 25.26
C LEU A 292 -8.59 3.01 25.25
N LYS A 293 -9.28 2.94 26.39
CA LYS A 293 -10.58 2.27 26.51
C LYS A 293 -11.70 3.07 25.84
N ALA A 294 -12.85 2.44 25.61
CA ALA A 294 -13.98 3.03 24.88
C ALA A 294 -14.51 4.34 25.48
N ASP A 295 -14.57 4.43 26.82
CA ASP A 295 -14.95 5.64 27.56
C ASP A 295 -13.91 6.76 27.35
N GLN A 296 -12.62 6.42 27.42
CA GLN A 296 -11.52 7.35 27.20
C GLN A 296 -11.47 7.86 25.76
N LEU A 297 -11.68 6.99 24.77
CA LEU A 297 -11.80 7.36 23.35
C LEU A 297 -12.90 8.40 23.15
N THR A 298 -14.08 8.14 23.74
CA THR A 298 -15.25 9.03 23.69
C THR A 298 -14.98 10.37 24.37
N ALA A 299 -14.48 10.34 25.61
CA ALA A 299 -14.21 11.54 26.40
C ALA A 299 -13.14 12.43 25.76
N GLN A 300 -12.07 11.82 25.22
CA GLN A 300 -10.96 12.53 24.59
C GLN A 300 -11.19 12.85 23.11
N LYS A 301 -12.26 12.32 22.50
CA LYS A 301 -12.57 12.44 21.07
C LYS A 301 -11.39 12.00 20.18
N LYS A 302 -10.78 10.86 20.50
CA LYS A 302 -9.62 10.31 19.79
C LYS A 302 -9.98 9.07 18.96
N LYS A 303 -9.14 8.77 17.95
CA LYS A 303 -9.23 7.58 17.10
C LYS A 303 -10.66 7.35 16.58
N TRP A 304 -11.25 6.18 16.81
CA TRP A 304 -12.56 5.79 16.31
C TRP A 304 -13.74 6.17 17.22
N TYR A 305 -13.59 7.16 18.11
CA TYR A 305 -14.66 7.54 19.05
C TYR A 305 -16.02 7.80 18.38
N ARG A 306 -16.03 8.29 17.13
CA ARG A 306 -17.27 8.58 16.35
C ARG A 306 -18.05 7.31 15.99
N TRP A 307 -17.38 6.16 16.03
CA TRP A 307 -17.91 4.87 15.66
C TRP A 307 -18.40 4.05 16.86
N ILE A 308 -17.99 4.38 18.10
CA ILE A 308 -18.36 3.64 19.32
C ILE A 308 -19.88 3.39 19.38
N GLY A 309 -20.25 2.13 19.64
CA GLY A 309 -21.62 1.64 19.77
C GLY A 309 -22.31 1.28 18.46
N ARG A 310 -21.72 1.60 17.30
CA ARG A 310 -22.33 1.26 15.99
C ARG A 310 -22.04 -0.17 15.60
N THR A 311 -23.01 -0.82 14.95
CA THR A 311 -22.80 -2.12 14.30
C THR A 311 -21.92 -1.94 13.07
N SER A 312 -20.90 -2.77 12.97
CA SER A 312 -19.86 -2.75 11.96
C SER A 312 -20.08 -3.84 10.90
N PRO A 313 -19.61 -3.67 9.65
CA PRO A 313 -19.82 -4.64 8.56
C PRO A 313 -19.30 -6.05 8.84
N ASP A 314 -18.23 -6.18 9.62
CA ASP A 314 -17.71 -7.45 10.16
C ASP A 314 -18.68 -8.17 11.13
N GLY A 315 -19.85 -7.59 11.42
CA GLY A 315 -20.86 -8.13 12.32
C GLY A 315 -20.68 -7.70 13.78
N GLY A 316 -19.51 -7.18 14.16
CA GLY A 316 -19.22 -6.69 15.50
C GLY A 316 -19.89 -5.35 15.85
N LYS A 317 -19.95 -5.02 17.14
CA LYS A 317 -20.23 -3.65 17.59
C LYS A 317 -18.90 -2.93 17.82
N VAL A 318 -18.78 -1.69 17.38
CA VAL A 318 -17.57 -0.91 17.63
C VAL A 318 -17.47 -0.56 19.11
N GLY A 319 -16.38 -0.94 19.74
CA GLY A 319 -16.02 -0.72 21.12
C GLY A 319 -14.52 -0.50 21.27
N ALA A 320 -13.93 -1.06 22.32
CA ALA A 320 -12.48 -1.13 22.51
C ALA A 320 -12.18 -2.51 23.09
N TYR A 321 -11.86 -3.46 22.22
CA TYR A 321 -11.65 -4.87 22.56
C TYR A 321 -10.16 -5.09 22.83
N ARG A 322 -9.85 -5.68 23.98
CA ARG A 322 -8.46 -5.88 24.41
C ARG A 322 -7.72 -6.80 23.42
N GLY A 323 -6.48 -6.44 23.09
CA GLY A 323 -5.58 -7.20 22.23
C GLY A 323 -5.54 -6.66 20.80
N GLY A 324 -4.34 -6.58 20.24
CA GLY A 324 -4.06 -6.09 18.89
C GLY A 324 -2.62 -5.58 18.77
N GLY A 325 -2.17 -5.33 17.53
CA GLY A 325 -0.80 -4.87 17.25
C GLY A 325 0.27 -5.81 17.79
N TYR A 326 0.03 -7.13 17.74
CA TYR A 326 0.89 -8.19 18.27
C TYR A 326 0.91 -8.36 19.80
N PHE A 327 0.20 -7.52 20.57
CA PHE A 327 0.21 -7.58 22.04
C PHE A 327 -1.14 -8.01 22.63
N GLU A 328 -1.08 -8.98 23.54
CA GLU A 328 -2.24 -9.48 24.28
C GLU A 328 -2.82 -8.42 25.26
N ARG A 329 -2.00 -7.48 25.73
CA ARG A 329 -2.38 -6.42 26.69
C ARG A 329 -1.85 -5.06 26.26
N GLY A 330 -2.47 -4.00 26.79
CA GLY A 330 -1.99 -2.62 26.60
C GLY A 330 -2.56 -1.92 25.37
N LEU A 331 -3.06 -2.67 24.38
CA LEU A 331 -3.76 -2.17 23.21
C LEU A 331 -5.19 -2.70 23.13
N TYR A 332 -6.02 -1.93 22.42
CA TYR A 332 -7.40 -2.25 22.07
C TYR A 332 -7.60 -2.10 20.57
N ARG A 333 -8.43 -2.96 19.99
CA ARG A 333 -8.95 -2.91 18.61
C ARG A 333 -10.45 -2.54 18.60
N PRO A 334 -11.03 -2.16 17.45
CA PRO A 334 -12.35 -1.52 17.42
C PRO A 334 -13.51 -2.52 17.51
N THR A 335 -13.35 -3.73 17.01
CA THR A 335 -14.38 -4.79 17.00
C THR A 335 -13.77 -6.08 17.53
N ASP A 336 -14.61 -7.10 17.80
CA ASP A 336 -14.09 -8.38 18.26
C ASP A 336 -13.24 -9.06 17.17
N ASP A 337 -13.65 -8.91 15.90
CA ASP A 337 -12.92 -9.41 14.75
C ASP A 337 -12.97 -8.43 13.58
N SER A 338 -12.04 -8.58 12.63
CA SER A 338 -12.03 -7.89 11.34
C SER A 338 -11.02 -8.57 10.42
N ILE A 339 -10.97 -8.17 9.15
CA ILE A 339 -9.94 -8.70 8.24
C ILE A 339 -8.50 -8.42 8.70
N MET A 340 -8.28 -7.37 9.50
CA MET A 340 -6.95 -7.08 10.07
C MET A 340 -6.60 -8.01 11.24
N ARG A 341 -7.49 -8.93 11.62
CA ARG A 341 -7.28 -9.94 12.66
C ARG A 341 -7.38 -11.36 12.10
N THR A 342 -8.41 -11.63 11.31
CA THR A 342 -8.71 -12.95 10.75
C THR A 342 -9.16 -12.80 9.31
N LEU A 343 -8.53 -13.54 8.41
CA LEU A 343 -8.89 -13.55 6.99
C LEU A 343 -10.36 -13.95 6.78
N GLY A 344 -10.93 -13.55 5.64
CA GLY A 344 -12.31 -13.86 5.27
C GLY A 344 -13.37 -12.92 5.87
N ASN A 345 -13.01 -12.08 6.85
CA ASN A 345 -13.88 -11.05 7.41
C ASN A 345 -13.92 -9.76 6.57
N GLU A 346 -14.85 -8.86 6.87
CA GLU A 346 -14.83 -7.50 6.35
C GLU A 346 -13.91 -6.58 7.18
N PHE A 347 -13.51 -5.44 6.60
CA PHE A 347 -12.96 -4.34 7.40
C PHE A 347 -14.01 -3.83 8.39
N ASN A 348 -13.59 -3.59 9.63
CA ASN A 348 -14.39 -2.86 10.59
C ASN A 348 -14.62 -1.39 10.16
N LEU A 349 -15.56 -0.67 10.78
CA LEU A 349 -15.89 0.70 10.40
C LEU A 349 -14.69 1.67 10.40
N PRO A 350 -13.82 1.68 11.43
CA PRO A 350 -12.60 2.49 11.40
C PRO A 350 -11.64 2.09 10.28
N GLY A 351 -11.48 0.79 10.04
CA GLY A 351 -10.69 0.25 8.94
C GLY A 351 -11.21 0.73 7.58
N ARG A 352 -12.52 0.58 7.33
CA ARG A 352 -13.17 1.03 6.10
C ARG A 352 -13.05 2.53 5.89
N GLU A 353 -13.19 3.33 6.95
CA GLU A 353 -12.97 4.77 6.91
C GLU A 353 -11.53 5.11 6.47
N ALA A 354 -10.55 4.46 7.08
CA ALA A 354 -9.14 4.67 6.76
C ALA A 354 -8.79 4.22 5.33
N MET A 355 -9.37 3.11 4.87
CA MET A 355 -9.22 2.62 3.50
C MET A 355 -9.78 3.60 2.47
N ILE A 356 -11.00 4.13 2.68
CA ILE A 356 -11.58 5.14 1.79
C ILE A 356 -10.70 6.39 1.75
N ALA A 357 -10.20 6.85 2.91
CA ALA A 357 -9.25 7.96 2.95
C ALA A 357 -7.95 7.64 2.19
N GLY A 358 -7.45 6.40 2.30
CA GLY A 358 -6.36 5.84 1.51
C GLY A 358 -6.59 5.98 0.01
N PHE A 359 -7.74 5.53 -0.47
CA PHE A 359 -8.07 5.62 -1.90
C PHE A 359 -8.01 7.07 -2.39
N HIS A 360 -8.55 8.02 -1.62
CA HIS A 360 -8.52 9.45 -1.96
C HIS A 360 -7.16 10.15 -1.72
N ARG A 361 -6.18 9.51 -1.05
CA ARG A 361 -4.78 9.99 -1.04
C ARG A 361 -4.12 9.79 -2.39
N HIS A 362 -4.45 8.70 -3.07
CA HIS A 362 -3.81 8.30 -4.34
C HIS A 362 -4.65 8.71 -5.56
N ALA A 363 -5.98 8.61 -5.47
CA ALA A 363 -6.93 8.92 -6.53
C ALA A 363 -7.65 10.25 -6.30
N SER A 364 -7.96 10.95 -7.40
CA SER A 364 -8.79 12.15 -7.35
C SER A 364 -10.29 11.80 -7.33
N VAL A 365 -11.04 12.47 -6.46
CA VAL A 365 -12.52 12.41 -6.37
C VAL A 365 -13.20 12.66 -7.72
N ILE A 366 -12.65 13.62 -8.48
CA ILE A 366 -13.05 13.95 -9.85
C ILE A 366 -11.83 14.13 -10.75
N SER A 367 -11.97 13.76 -12.02
CA SER A 367 -10.91 13.89 -13.04
C SER A 367 -11.40 14.76 -14.20
N ALA A 368 -10.51 15.58 -14.75
CA ALA A 368 -10.82 16.40 -15.93
C ALA A 368 -10.76 15.55 -17.22
N ILE A 369 -11.86 15.49 -17.97
CA ILE A 369 -11.80 15.00 -19.38
C ILE A 369 -11.39 16.16 -20.28
N THR A 370 -12.01 17.33 -20.09
CA THR A 370 -11.54 18.58 -20.70
C THR A 370 -10.35 19.12 -19.90
N ARG A 371 -9.16 19.18 -20.51
CA ARG A 371 -7.92 19.60 -19.82
C ARG A 371 -8.06 20.98 -19.17
N THR A 372 -7.62 21.11 -17.92
CA THR A 372 -7.64 22.37 -17.16
C THR A 372 -6.49 23.32 -17.52
N SER A 373 -5.49 22.84 -18.27
CA SER A 373 -4.31 23.62 -18.68
C SER A 373 -4.53 24.51 -19.89
N VAL A 374 -5.67 24.40 -20.56
CA VAL A 374 -6.02 25.17 -21.76
C VAL A 374 -7.25 26.04 -21.50
N GLU A 375 -7.31 27.20 -22.16
CA GLU A 375 -8.52 28.01 -22.14
C GLU A 375 -9.65 27.31 -22.90
N VAL A 376 -10.88 27.52 -22.43
CA VAL A 376 -12.08 26.96 -23.06
C VAL A 376 -12.95 28.09 -23.61
N ARG A 377 -13.59 27.86 -24.75
CA ARG A 377 -14.54 28.84 -25.30
C ARG A 377 -15.81 28.86 -24.46
N ARG A 378 -16.52 29.99 -24.44
CA ARG A 378 -17.79 30.16 -23.72
C ARG A 378 -18.85 29.10 -24.09
N THR A 379 -18.81 28.58 -25.32
CA THR A 379 -19.72 27.56 -25.84
C THR A 379 -19.14 26.14 -25.82
N GLN A 380 -17.87 25.97 -25.45
CA GLN A 380 -17.23 24.66 -25.40
C GLN A 380 -17.73 23.86 -24.20
N THR A 381 -18.05 22.59 -24.42
CA THR A 381 -18.42 21.66 -23.35
C THR A 381 -17.20 21.31 -22.50
N ILE A 382 -17.28 21.60 -21.21
CA ILE A 382 -16.36 21.12 -20.19
C ILE A 382 -16.94 19.84 -19.63
N THR A 383 -16.16 18.76 -19.62
CA THR A 383 -16.56 17.48 -19.05
C THR A 383 -15.59 17.04 -17.96
N VAL A 384 -16.15 16.52 -16.86
CA VAL A 384 -15.43 15.82 -15.80
C VAL A 384 -15.94 14.40 -15.63
N GLN A 385 -15.08 13.53 -15.10
CA GLN A 385 -15.45 12.20 -14.64
C GLN A 385 -15.57 12.22 -13.12
N ALA A 386 -16.63 11.60 -12.59
CA ALA A 386 -16.90 11.48 -11.15
C ALA A 386 -17.33 10.04 -10.83
N GLY A 387 -16.96 9.55 -9.65
CA GLY A 387 -17.40 8.25 -9.13
C GLY A 387 -18.86 8.27 -8.66
N LYS A 388 -19.41 7.09 -8.37
CA LYS A 388 -20.73 6.96 -7.72
C LYS A 388 -20.69 7.65 -6.35
N GLY A 389 -21.75 8.38 -5.99
CA GLY A 389 -21.84 9.06 -4.68
C GLY A 389 -21.10 10.42 -4.59
N VAL A 390 -20.43 10.83 -5.67
CA VAL A 390 -19.79 12.16 -5.76
C VAL A 390 -20.80 13.20 -6.22
N GLN A 391 -21.03 14.22 -5.40
CA GLN A 391 -21.82 15.39 -5.75
C GLN A 391 -20.97 16.42 -6.48
N LEU A 392 -21.54 17.06 -7.51
CA LEU A 392 -20.88 18.08 -8.31
C LEU A 392 -21.54 19.44 -8.11
N ARG A 393 -20.74 20.44 -7.75
CA ARG A 393 -21.18 21.82 -7.65
C ARG A 393 -20.33 22.71 -8.54
N TRP A 394 -20.98 23.45 -9.44
CA TRP A 394 -20.30 24.38 -10.35
C TRP A 394 -20.24 25.79 -9.78
N TYR A 395 -19.25 26.53 -10.25
CA TYR A 395 -18.96 27.90 -9.84
C TYR A 395 -18.52 28.74 -11.04
N VAL A 396 -18.96 29.99 -11.08
CA VAL A 396 -18.50 31.04 -12.00
C VAL A 396 -17.83 32.13 -11.17
N ASP A 397 -16.57 32.43 -11.45
CA ASP A 397 -15.76 33.43 -10.73
C ASP A 397 -15.80 33.28 -9.21
N GLY A 398 -15.77 32.02 -8.75
CA GLY A 398 -15.80 31.68 -7.33
C GLY A 398 -17.17 31.64 -6.68
N ARG A 399 -18.23 32.13 -7.35
CA ARG A 399 -19.62 32.05 -6.85
C ARG A 399 -20.27 30.76 -7.30
N ALA A 400 -20.88 30.04 -6.36
CA ALA A 400 -21.60 28.81 -6.67
C ALA A 400 -22.82 29.12 -7.55
N THR A 401 -23.17 28.18 -8.43
CA THR A 401 -24.39 28.25 -9.24
C THR A 401 -25.18 26.97 -9.07
N ASP A 402 -26.51 27.08 -9.01
CA ASP A 402 -27.41 25.93 -9.03
C ASP A 402 -27.57 25.36 -10.46
N LYS A 403 -27.16 26.15 -11.47
CA LYS A 403 -27.08 25.68 -12.86
C LYS A 403 -26.04 24.56 -12.94
N GLY A 404 -26.47 23.40 -13.44
CA GLY A 404 -25.59 22.26 -13.60
C GLY A 404 -25.29 21.49 -12.32
N LYS A 405 -26.08 21.65 -11.24
CA LYS A 405 -25.98 20.81 -10.04
C LYS A 405 -25.94 19.32 -10.44
N ASP A 406 -24.93 18.61 -9.96
CA ASP A 406 -24.67 17.20 -10.23
C ASP A 406 -24.50 16.82 -11.72
N LYS A 407 -24.29 17.81 -12.61
CA LYS A 407 -23.99 17.57 -14.03
C LYS A 407 -22.48 17.45 -14.25
N ALA A 408 -22.08 16.37 -14.92
CA ALA A 408 -20.68 16.10 -15.28
C ALA A 408 -20.18 16.92 -16.48
N SER A 409 -21.10 17.42 -17.32
CA SER A 409 -20.78 18.21 -18.51
C SER A 409 -21.58 19.50 -18.53
N MET A 410 -20.90 20.63 -18.71
CA MET A 410 -21.50 21.96 -18.77
C MET A 410 -20.73 22.85 -19.74
N THR A 411 -21.41 23.83 -20.35
CA THR A 411 -20.74 24.93 -21.06
C THR A 411 -20.63 26.15 -20.13
N PRO A 412 -19.58 26.98 -20.23
CA PRO A 412 -19.51 28.24 -19.49
C PRO A 412 -20.75 29.11 -19.68
N ARG A 413 -21.30 29.17 -20.91
CA ARG A 413 -22.57 29.86 -21.21
C ARG A 413 -23.72 29.33 -20.35
N ALA A 414 -23.92 28.02 -20.29
CA ALA A 414 -25.01 27.40 -19.53
C ALA A 414 -24.86 27.65 -18.01
N LEU A 415 -23.63 27.82 -17.53
CA LEU A 415 -23.33 28.17 -16.13
C LEU A 415 -23.59 29.64 -15.81
N GLY A 416 -23.80 30.49 -16.83
CA GLY A 416 -24.09 31.91 -16.67
C GLY A 416 -22.91 32.84 -16.94
N VAL A 417 -21.82 32.38 -17.56
CA VAL A 417 -20.73 33.25 -17.99
C VAL A 417 -21.27 34.26 -19.04
N PRO A 418 -21.11 35.58 -18.84
CA PRO A 418 -21.58 36.59 -19.79
C PRO A 418 -20.71 36.62 -21.07
N ALA A 419 -21.17 37.36 -22.09
CA ALA A 419 -20.39 37.63 -23.30
C ALA A 419 -19.93 39.10 -23.27
N ASP A 420 -19.15 39.46 -22.26
CA ASP A 420 -18.75 40.84 -21.95
C ASP A 420 -17.28 41.14 -22.34
N GLY A 421 -16.62 40.22 -23.06
CA GLY A 421 -15.23 40.35 -23.49
C GLY A 421 -14.20 40.18 -22.36
N ARG A 422 -14.63 39.81 -21.15
CA ARG A 422 -13.75 39.65 -19.99
C ARG A 422 -13.35 38.20 -19.79
N ALA A 423 -12.20 38.01 -19.15
CA ALA A 423 -11.74 36.68 -18.77
C ALA A 423 -12.55 36.19 -17.56
N HIS A 424 -13.13 35.00 -17.66
CA HIS A 424 -13.87 34.35 -16.58
C HIS A 424 -13.21 33.04 -16.15
N LYS A 425 -13.57 32.57 -14.96
CA LYS A 425 -13.20 31.24 -14.48
C LYS A 425 -14.45 30.41 -14.21
N VAL A 426 -14.47 29.22 -14.78
CA VAL A 426 -15.44 28.18 -14.42
C VAL A 426 -14.71 27.15 -13.58
N SER A 427 -15.34 26.68 -12.51
CA SER A 427 -14.81 25.57 -11.72
C SER A 427 -15.91 24.62 -11.27
N VAL A 428 -15.54 23.37 -11.05
CA VAL A 428 -16.41 22.35 -10.48
C VAL A 428 -15.74 21.76 -9.26
N ARG A 429 -16.50 21.61 -8.19
CA ARG A 429 -16.10 20.89 -6.97
C ARG A 429 -16.84 19.56 -6.93
N GLY A 430 -16.08 18.48 -6.90
CA GLY A 430 -16.57 17.14 -6.57
C GLY A 430 -16.41 16.89 -5.09
N THR A 431 -17.44 16.32 -4.46
CA THR A 431 -17.39 15.91 -3.05
C THR A 431 -17.99 14.51 -2.91
N ASP A 432 -17.20 13.57 -2.42
CA ASP A 432 -17.72 12.28 -1.98
C ASP A 432 -18.44 12.47 -0.64
N THR A 433 -19.73 12.15 -0.65
CA THR A 433 -20.62 12.37 0.49
C THR A 433 -20.84 11.13 1.35
N THR A 434 -20.03 10.09 1.13
CA THR A 434 -20.11 8.84 1.90
C THR A 434 -20.21 9.09 3.41
N LYS A 435 -21.09 8.30 4.05
CA LYS A 435 -21.25 8.26 5.51
C LYS A 435 -20.24 7.33 6.17
N ALA A 436 -19.45 6.59 5.37
CA ALA A 436 -18.38 5.73 5.84
C ALA A 436 -17.10 6.50 6.25
N VAL A 437 -17.08 7.83 6.06
CA VAL A 437 -16.00 8.71 6.56
C VAL A 437 -16.62 9.83 7.40
N LEU A 438 -16.45 9.74 8.71
CA LEU A 438 -16.93 10.68 9.73
C LEU A 438 -15.83 11.63 10.21
N ASP A 439 -14.56 11.26 10.15
CA ASP A 439 -13.45 12.10 10.60
C ASP A 439 -13.34 13.37 9.72
N PRO A 440 -13.51 14.58 10.30
CA PRO A 440 -13.46 15.83 9.55
C PRO A 440 -12.12 16.09 8.85
N THR A 441 -11.02 15.56 9.38
CA THR A 441 -9.69 15.65 8.77
C THR A 441 -9.62 14.77 7.54
N LEU A 442 -10.09 13.52 7.63
CA LEU A 442 -10.14 12.60 6.48
C LEU A 442 -11.12 13.08 5.41
N ARG A 443 -12.26 13.68 5.80
CA ARG A 443 -13.23 14.26 4.84
C ARG A 443 -12.63 15.34 3.95
N LYS A 444 -11.52 15.98 4.32
CA LYS A 444 -10.82 16.94 3.46
C LYS A 444 -10.22 16.29 2.21
N LEU A 445 -9.87 15.00 2.28
CA LEU A 445 -9.39 14.22 1.14
C LEU A 445 -10.52 13.92 0.13
N LEU A 446 -11.76 13.86 0.61
CA LEU A 446 -12.95 13.49 -0.16
C LEU A 446 -13.53 14.65 -0.99
N THR A 447 -12.75 15.71 -1.24
CA THR A 447 -13.16 16.80 -2.13
C THR A 447 -12.05 17.23 -3.08
N LYS A 448 -12.42 17.58 -4.31
CA LYS A 448 -11.50 18.13 -5.31
C LYS A 448 -12.17 19.24 -6.09
N LYS A 449 -11.43 20.32 -6.38
CA LYS A 449 -11.88 21.40 -7.25
C LYS A 449 -11.01 21.44 -8.52
N LEU A 450 -11.66 21.48 -9.68
CA LEU A 450 -11.04 21.67 -11.00
C LEU A 450 -11.49 23.02 -11.54
N THR A 451 -10.60 23.74 -12.24
CA THR A 451 -10.85 25.11 -12.73
C THR A 451 -10.34 25.28 -14.15
N TRP A 452 -11.12 25.95 -15.00
CA TRP A 452 -10.78 26.35 -16.37
C TRP A 452 -10.86 27.86 -16.49
N ARG A 453 -9.95 28.43 -17.29
CA ARG A 453 -10.07 29.81 -17.77
C ARG A 453 -10.95 29.82 -19.01
N VAL A 454 -11.92 30.73 -19.06
CA VAL A 454 -12.77 30.94 -20.22
C VAL A 454 -12.14 32.05 -21.05
N ALA A 455 -11.96 31.79 -22.35
CA ALA A 455 -11.44 32.77 -23.29
C ALA A 455 -12.32 34.03 -23.30
N ARG A 456 -11.68 35.19 -23.53
CA ARG A 456 -12.31 36.51 -23.60
C ARG A 456 -13.37 36.59 -24.70
#